data_AF-W7TV31-F1
#
_entry.id   AF-W7TV31-F1
#
_cell.length_a   1.000
_cell.length_b   1.000
_cell.length_c   1.000
_cell.angle_alpha   90.00
_cell.angle_beta   90.00
_cell.angle_gamma   90.00
#
_symmetry.space_group_name_H-M   'P 1'
#
loop_
_entity.id
_entity.type
_entity.pdbx_description
1 polymer ?
#
loop_
_entity_poly.entity_id
_entity_poly.type
_entity_poly.pdbx_seq_one_letter_code
_entity_poly.pdbx_strand_id
1 'polypeptide(L)'
;MSRSSSVLLFMAGAATASVLFLALHHQRRRQRHQTAPSISQSSHSVSSLPPSLEHELFARVVSFFGEESFPPIQKAFVVVVGLGGVGSHAAHMLVRSGVQRIRVIDFDQSPV
;
A
#
# COMPACT_ATOMS: atom_id res chain seq x y z
N MET A 1 49.53 -39.56 -9.15
CA MET A 1 49.32 -38.22 -8.55
C MET A 1 48.31 -37.38 -9.37
N SER A 2 46.99 -37.63 -9.28
CA SER A 2 46.00 -36.85 -10.08
C SER A 2 44.65 -36.55 -9.38
N ARG A 3 44.38 -37.07 -8.18
CA ARG A 3 43.05 -36.91 -7.54
C ARG A 3 42.93 -35.68 -6.62
N SER A 4 44.04 -35.13 -6.13
CA SER A 4 44.03 -33.99 -5.18
C SER A 4 43.83 -32.63 -5.87
N SER A 5 44.38 -32.44 -7.07
CA SER A 5 44.29 -31.18 -7.82
C SER A 5 42.88 -30.88 -8.35
N SER A 6 42.10 -31.91 -8.69
CA SER A 6 40.73 -31.75 -9.20
C SER A 6 39.73 -31.37 -8.10
N VAL A 7 39.91 -31.87 -6.88
CA VAL A 7 39.07 -31.52 -5.71
C VAL A 7 39.32 -30.07 -5.29
N LEU A 8 40.57 -29.62 -5.31
CA LEU A 8 40.92 -28.24 -4.97
C LEU A 8 40.32 -27.23 -5.98
N LEU A 9 40.31 -27.58 -7.27
CA LEU A 9 39.71 -26.76 -8.32
C LEU A 9 38.17 -26.68 -8.18
N PHE A 10 37.53 -27.79 -7.81
CA PHE A 10 36.08 -27.85 -7.60
C PHE A 10 35.63 -27.04 -6.37
N MET A 11 36.40 -27.10 -5.27
CA MET A 11 36.12 -26.34 -4.04
C MET A 11 36.33 -24.84 -4.24
N ALA A 12 37.36 -24.43 -5.00
CA ALA A 12 37.55 -23.02 -5.38
C ALA A 12 36.40 -22.51 -6.28
N GLY A 13 35.89 -23.34 -7.19
CA GLY A 13 34.72 -23.02 -8.02
C GLY A 13 33.43 -22.85 -7.20
N ALA A 14 33.17 -23.72 -6.22
CA ALA A 14 31.99 -23.64 -5.37
C ALA A 14 31.98 -22.39 -4.47
N ALA A 15 33.15 -21.97 -3.95
CA ALA A 15 33.27 -20.78 -3.12
C ALA A 15 32.99 -19.49 -3.93
N THR A 16 33.55 -19.37 -5.14
CA THR A 16 33.33 -18.21 -6.01
C THR A 16 31.87 -18.09 -6.47
N ALA A 17 31.21 -19.22 -6.79
CA ALA A 17 29.78 -19.24 -7.10
C ALA A 17 28.92 -18.82 -5.90
N SER A 18 29.27 -19.25 -4.68
CA SER A 18 28.54 -18.91 -3.45
C SER A 18 28.67 -17.43 -3.10
N VAL A 19 29.88 -16.86 -3.23
CA VAL A 19 30.11 -15.43 -3.00
C VAL A 19 29.42 -14.57 -4.06
N LEU A 20 29.48 -14.96 -5.33
CA LEU A 20 28.77 -14.26 -6.41
C LEU A 20 27.25 -14.34 -6.21
N PHE A 21 26.72 -15.50 -5.84
CA PHE A 21 25.30 -15.67 -5.53
C PHE A 21 24.87 -14.80 -4.35
N LEU A 22 25.67 -14.75 -3.28
CA LEU A 22 25.38 -13.92 -2.10
C LEU A 22 25.48 -12.43 -2.42
N ALA A 23 26.46 -12.01 -3.23
CA ALA A 23 26.61 -10.63 -3.68
C ALA A 23 25.43 -10.20 -4.57
N LEU A 24 25.03 -11.01 -5.54
CA LEU A 24 23.87 -10.76 -6.40
C LEU A 24 22.56 -10.74 -5.60
N HIS A 25 22.41 -11.65 -4.64
CA HIS A 25 21.23 -11.70 -3.78
C HIS A 25 21.18 -10.48 -2.83
N HIS A 26 22.33 -10.04 -2.29
CA HIS A 26 22.39 -8.83 -1.47
C HIS A 26 22.11 -7.57 -2.30
N GLN A 27 22.61 -7.51 -3.54
CA GLN A 27 22.35 -6.40 -4.47
C GLN A 27 20.88 -6.34 -4.90
N ARG A 28 20.24 -7.49 -5.16
CA ARG A 28 18.79 -7.56 -5.43
C ARG A 28 17.94 -7.13 -4.24
N ARG A 29 18.34 -7.46 -3.00
CA ARG A 29 17.65 -6.99 -1.78
C ARG A 29 17.76 -5.47 -1.62
N ARG A 30 18.88 -4.84 -2.01
CA ARG A 30 19.02 -3.37 -1.99
C ARG A 30 18.16 -2.67 -3.04
N GLN A 31 18.02 -3.25 -4.24
CA GLN A 31 17.13 -2.70 -5.27
C GLN A 31 15.65 -2.76 -4.87
N ARG A 32 15.25 -3.83 -4.17
CA ARG A 32 13.88 -4.03 -3.70
C ARG A 32 13.42 -2.98 -2.68
N HIS A 33 14.34 -2.32 -1.98
CA HIS A 33 14.04 -1.22 -1.07
C HIS A 33 13.92 0.15 -1.77
N GLN A 34 14.31 0.27 -3.04
CA GLN A 34 14.20 1.53 -3.80
C GLN A 34 13.02 1.56 -4.77
N THR A 35 12.44 0.41 -5.12
CA THR A 35 11.22 0.33 -5.94
C THR A 35 9.96 0.36 -5.06
N ALA A 36 9.81 1.37 -4.21
CA ALA A 36 8.47 1.79 -3.85
C ALA A 36 7.91 2.51 -5.07
N PRO A 37 6.77 2.10 -5.66
CA PRO A 37 6.15 2.90 -6.71
C PRO A 37 5.90 4.27 -6.11
N SER A 38 6.59 5.29 -6.61
CA SER A 38 6.20 6.67 -6.38
C SER A 38 4.82 6.77 -7.00
N ILE A 39 3.76 6.66 -6.19
CA ILE A 39 2.43 7.06 -6.59
C ILE A 39 2.60 8.50 -7.03
N SER A 40 2.68 8.69 -8.34
CA SER A 40 2.67 9.99 -8.97
C SER A 40 1.38 10.59 -8.47
N GLN A 41 1.49 11.51 -7.51
CA GLN A 41 0.35 12.23 -7.00
C GLN A 41 -0.19 12.99 -8.19
N SER A 42 -1.14 12.39 -8.90
CA SER A 42 -1.97 13.08 -9.85
C SER A 42 -2.65 14.15 -9.01
N SER A 43 -2.11 15.35 -9.09
CA SER A 43 -2.74 16.59 -8.69
C SER A 43 -3.98 16.80 -9.55
N HIS A 44 -4.93 15.88 -9.48
CA HIS A 44 -6.31 16.20 -9.77
C HIS A 44 -6.68 17.19 -8.68
N SER A 45 -6.64 18.47 -9.04
CA SER A 45 -7.38 19.51 -8.38
C SER A 45 -8.74 18.93 -8.02
N VAL A 46 -8.95 18.62 -6.75
CA VAL A 46 -10.26 18.24 -6.25
C VAL A 46 -11.10 19.48 -6.49
N SER A 47 -11.79 19.53 -7.62
CA SER A 47 -12.80 20.54 -7.88
C SER A 47 -13.80 20.36 -6.76
N SER A 48 -13.84 21.31 -5.82
CA SER A 48 -14.86 21.36 -4.79
C SER A 48 -16.21 21.15 -5.48
N LEU A 49 -16.90 20.07 -5.13
CA LEU A 49 -18.20 19.78 -5.71
C LEU A 49 -19.13 20.96 -5.39
N PRO A 50 -20.06 21.32 -6.29
CA PRO A 50 -21.03 22.35 -5.95
C PRO A 50 -21.82 21.90 -4.70
N PRO A 51 -22.08 22.79 -3.73
CA PRO A 51 -22.69 22.42 -2.45
C PRO A 51 -24.04 21.70 -2.59
N SER A 52 -24.81 22.03 -3.64
CA SER A 52 -26.08 21.36 -3.94
C SER A 52 -25.90 19.87 -4.26
N LEU A 53 -24.82 19.51 -4.96
CA LEU A 53 -24.53 18.14 -5.33
C LEU A 53 -23.99 17.35 -4.14
N GLU A 54 -23.16 17.96 -3.30
CA GLU A 54 -22.72 17.33 -2.04
C GLU A 54 -23.91 16.97 -1.15
N HIS A 55 -24.87 17.90 -1.02
CA HIS A 55 -26.08 17.66 -0.26
C HIS A 55 -26.91 16.50 -0.84
N GLU A 56 -27.05 16.42 -2.17
CA GLU A 56 -27.76 15.32 -2.83
C GLU A 56 -27.07 13.96 -2.62
N LEU A 57 -25.74 13.90 -2.73
CA LEU A 57 -24.96 12.67 -2.54
C LEU A 57 -25.12 12.08 -1.14
N PHE A 58 -25.25 12.94 -0.12
CA PHE A 58 -25.31 12.53 1.28
C PHE A 58 -26.72 12.62 1.90
N ALA A 59 -27.74 12.97 1.12
CA ALA A 59 -29.10 13.18 1.60
C ALA A 59 -29.63 12.03 2.47
N ARG A 60 -29.31 10.77 2.10
CA ARG A 60 -29.73 9.59 2.88
C ARG A 60 -28.99 9.48 4.21
N VAL A 61 -27.69 9.79 4.24
CA VAL A 61 -26.89 9.76 5.47
C VAL A 61 -27.39 10.83 6.44
N VAL A 62 -27.60 12.05 5.93
CA VAL A 62 -28.15 13.17 6.69
C VAL A 62 -29.55 12.84 7.22
N SER A 63 -30.44 12.27 6.39
CA SER A 63 -31.80 11.91 6.82
C SER A 63 -31.82 10.88 7.95
N PHE A 64 -30.80 10.01 8.03
CA PHE A 64 -30.73 8.95 9.03
C PHE A 64 -30.11 9.44 10.35
N PHE A 65 -29.02 10.21 10.29
CA PHE A 65 -28.29 10.67 11.48
C PHE A 65 -28.74 12.06 11.98
N GLY A 66 -29.45 12.82 11.16
CA GLY A 66 -29.80 14.22 11.39
C GLY A 66 -28.72 15.21 10.93
N GLU A 67 -29.13 16.44 10.63
CA GLU A 67 -28.28 17.53 10.15
C GLU A 67 -27.11 17.83 11.11
N GLU A 68 -27.36 17.81 12.42
CA GLU A 68 -26.35 18.12 13.44
C GLU A 68 -25.25 17.04 13.55
N SER A 69 -25.58 15.80 13.20
CA SER A 69 -24.68 14.66 13.33
C SER A 69 -23.77 14.47 12.10
N PHE A 70 -24.12 15.07 10.96
CA PHE A 70 -23.37 14.89 9.72
C PHE A 70 -22.01 15.63 9.67
N PRO A 71 -21.88 16.90 10.13
CA PRO A 71 -20.58 17.58 10.15
C PRO A 71 -19.51 16.86 10.99
N PRO A 72 -19.81 16.29 12.17
CA PRO A 72 -18.87 15.43 12.89
C PRO A 72 -18.39 14.22 12.08
N ILE A 73 -19.27 13.55 11.33
CA ILE A 73 -18.91 12.40 10.47
C ILE A 73 -17.93 12.85 9.39
N GLN A 74 -18.19 13.99 8.73
CA GLN A 74 -17.29 14.52 7.71
C GLN A 74 -15.90 14.86 8.25
N LYS A 75 -15.85 15.41 9.47
CA LYS A 75 -14.60 15.81 10.14
C LYS A 75 -13.86 14.65 10.78
N ALA A 76 -14.48 13.47 10.90
CA ALA A 76 -13.85 12.29 11.50
C ALA A 76 -12.54 11.95 10.79
N PHE A 77 -11.54 11.53 11.58
CA PHE A 77 -10.30 10.97 11.07
C PHE A 77 -10.25 9.49 11.44
N VAL A 78 -10.32 8.62 10.43
CA VAL A 78 -10.40 7.17 10.64
C VAL A 78 -9.15 6.50 10.10
N VAL A 79 -8.57 5.59 10.88
CA VAL A 79 -7.45 4.76 10.46
C VAL A 79 -7.96 3.35 10.22
N VAL A 80 -7.78 2.83 9.01
CA VAL A 80 -8.10 1.45 8.65
C VAL A 80 -6.80 0.67 8.52
N VAL A 81 -6.63 -0.36 9.34
CA VAL A 81 -5.45 -1.23 9.34
C VAL A 81 -5.82 -2.59 8.76
N GLY A 82 -5.18 -2.96 7.65
CA GLY A 82 -5.44 -4.15 6.84
C GLY A 82 -6.55 -3.92 5.81
N LEU A 83 -6.25 -4.09 4.52
CA LEU A 83 -7.23 -4.02 3.42
C LEU A 83 -7.56 -5.38 2.81
N GLY A 84 -7.73 -6.40 3.64
CA GLY A 84 -8.30 -7.68 3.23
C GLY A 84 -9.81 -7.61 2.94
N GLY A 85 -10.49 -8.76 3.01
CA GLY A 85 -11.93 -8.86 2.68
C GLY A 85 -12.85 -7.93 3.49
N VAL A 86 -12.51 -7.63 4.76
CA VAL A 86 -13.31 -6.76 5.63
C VAL A 86 -12.87 -5.29 5.53
N GLY A 87 -11.56 -5.03 5.68
CA GLY A 87 -11.06 -3.67 5.77
C GLY A 87 -11.27 -2.84 4.51
N SER A 88 -11.20 -3.48 3.33
CA SER A 88 -11.51 -2.84 2.05
C SER A 88 -12.96 -2.35 1.97
N HIS A 89 -13.93 -3.21 2.36
CA HIS A 89 -15.34 -2.83 2.41
C HIS A 89 -15.61 -1.76 3.47
N ALA A 90 -14.99 -1.88 4.64
CA ALA A 90 -15.11 -0.88 5.71
C ALA A 90 -14.61 0.49 5.23
N ALA A 91 -13.41 0.56 4.64
CA ALA A 91 -12.87 1.79 4.07
C ALA A 91 -13.80 2.38 2.99
N HIS A 92 -14.32 1.54 2.09
CA HIS A 92 -15.23 1.99 1.04
C HIS A 92 -16.53 2.59 1.60
N MET A 93 -17.14 1.91 2.59
CA MET A 93 -18.38 2.39 3.22
C MET A 93 -18.16 3.65 4.07
N LEU A 94 -17.02 3.78 4.75
CA LEU A 94 -16.68 5.00 5.48
C LEU A 94 -16.63 6.22 4.55
N VAL A 95 -15.96 6.09 3.38
CA VAL A 95 -15.93 7.18 2.38
C VAL A 95 -17.33 7.47 1.85
N ARG A 96 -18.12 6.44 1.51
CA ARG A 96 -19.51 6.63 1.05
C ARG A 96 -20.43 7.26 2.10
N SER A 97 -20.10 7.11 3.38
CA SER A 97 -20.85 7.72 4.49
C SER A 97 -20.44 9.16 4.76
N GLY A 98 -19.49 9.71 4.01
CA GLY A 98 -19.06 11.10 4.10
C GLY A 98 -17.80 11.34 4.91
N VAL A 99 -17.09 10.30 5.39
CA VAL A 99 -15.80 10.48 6.06
C VAL A 99 -14.77 11.01 5.07
N GLN A 100 -14.26 12.23 5.30
CA GLN A 100 -13.35 12.88 4.35
C GLN A 100 -11.87 12.57 4.60
N ARG A 101 -11.52 12.10 5.81
CA ARG A 101 -10.12 11.87 6.20
C ARG A 101 -9.93 10.43 6.65
N ILE A 102 -9.37 9.61 5.75
CA ILE A 102 -9.01 8.22 6.04
C ILE A 102 -7.51 8.02 5.86
N ARG A 103 -6.88 7.34 6.81
CA ARG A 103 -5.55 6.77 6.67
C ARG A 103 -5.67 5.26 6.54
N VAL A 104 -5.12 4.73 5.48
CA VAL A 104 -5.02 3.28 5.28
C VAL A 104 -3.61 2.83 5.64
N ILE A 105 -3.52 1.72 6.36
CA ILE A 105 -2.27 1.00 6.62
C ILE A 105 -2.48 -0.44 6.17
N ASP A 106 -1.79 -0.89 5.13
CA ASP A 106 -1.86 -2.26 4.65
C ASP A 106 -0.46 -2.79 4.35
N PHE A 107 -0.21 -4.05 4.69
CA PHE A 107 1.12 -4.66 4.62
C PHE A 107 1.27 -5.70 3.50
N ASP A 108 0.24 -5.85 2.65
CA ASP A 108 0.29 -6.74 1.50
C ASP A 108 0.99 -6.04 0.33
N GLN A 109 2.09 -6.66 -0.14
CA GLN A 109 2.75 -6.25 -1.37
C GLN A 109 2.31 -7.22 -2.46
N SER A 110 1.27 -6.89 -3.23
CA SER A 110 1.00 -7.69 -4.44
C SER A 110 2.19 -7.50 -5.39
N PRO A 111 2.90 -8.56 -5.80
CA PRO A 111 3.95 -8.42 -6.79
C PRO A 111 3.34 -7.91 -8.10
N VAL A 112 3.80 -6.73 -8.52
CA VAL A 112 3.56 -6.13 -9.84
C VAL A 112 4.30 -6.88 -10.94
#